data_AF-A0A7X0Y1F9-F1
#
_entry.id   AF-A0A7X0Y1F9-F1
#
_cell.length_a   1.000
_cell.length_b   1.000
_cell.length_c   1.000
_cell.angle_alpha   90.00
_cell.angle_beta   90.00
_cell.angle_gamma   90.00
#
_symmetry.space_group_name_H-M   'P 1'
#
loop_
_entity.id
_entity.type
_entity.pdbx_description
1 polymer ?
#
loop_
_entity_poly.entity_id
_entity_poly.type
_entity_poly.pdbx_seq_one_letter_code
_entity_poly.pdbx_strand_id
1 'polypeptide(L)'
;MKKVILAIFIGILTFMGAKQVFAEELETADKWHIYTNEKTLHIDLNNQPDPYDLRRAIGALYNQDKLNTIEKVKLQGSFSRDNENDTTVGVFYRLLWSDTLEEVEFANSNFVPSRFFAEAKNLQKYADDGSVTDFHIRSFQQAPLQSIDSRNLKRMAVGAINNVQIAHLKLESLEEFYYSGDLSFAGNTAIQSIDFPALKTGTRLIDNIPNLEAVNLPKLENVGTFMGGDEYKIKRVTLPAIKNIGTLGSVSMYSARLMVEIPHDATIDYISSNKIAFSETQKTHYTYKVGEFIKITAFDQALFGRFYNGYPVMGEDRRFRVKWKKDGEWISPEGNQIFQYTRGKASDSGTYQAFITQFDEVVSEFEAPIIQLDVEEEPSGELSFSNINPYFLFQPYQITGNKALVKRKDATTGITVSDTRSKKEAWELRARIEEPLKDERTGKVLDDALVYKDETGKLSNLTSESLLVYQSGALGEEETEIKWPEDQGILVNIPANASASSYQTKIYWDLASTPD
;
A
#
# COMPACT_ATOMS: atom_id res chain seq x y z
N MET A 1 55.95 -39.08 -2.17
CA MET A 1 56.40 -38.69 -3.52
C MET A 1 55.23 -38.69 -4.49
N LYS A 2 54.55 -37.56 -4.67
CA LYS A 2 53.67 -37.27 -5.82
C LYS A 2 53.81 -35.77 -6.13
N LYS A 3 53.93 -35.50 -7.44
CA LYS A 3 54.56 -34.34 -8.04
C LYS A 3 53.74 -33.06 -7.88
N VAL A 4 54.41 -32.00 -7.46
CA VAL A 4 54.01 -30.60 -7.64
C VAL A 4 54.11 -30.28 -9.13
N ILE A 5 53.01 -29.88 -9.76
CA ILE A 5 53.04 -29.23 -11.08
C ILE A 5 52.82 -27.75 -10.80
N LEU A 6 53.93 -27.03 -10.73
CA LEU A 6 54.00 -25.58 -10.73
C LEU A 6 54.05 -25.15 -12.21
N ALA A 7 52.91 -24.71 -12.75
CA ALA A 7 52.87 -24.16 -14.10
C ALA A 7 53.31 -22.69 -14.05
N ILE A 8 54.62 -22.46 -14.15
CA ILE A 8 55.18 -21.13 -14.44
C ILE A 8 55.12 -20.94 -15.96
N PHE A 9 54.26 -20.03 -16.43
CA PHE A 9 54.32 -19.50 -17.79
C PHE A 9 55.42 -18.43 -17.85
N ILE A 10 56.65 -18.83 -18.23
CA ILE A 10 57.70 -17.88 -18.66
C ILE A 10 57.50 -17.60 -20.15
N GLY A 11 56.90 -16.46 -20.46
CA GLY A 11 56.95 -15.85 -21.78
C GLY A 11 58.09 -14.85 -21.85
N ILE A 12 59.18 -15.22 -22.53
CA ILE A 12 60.24 -14.30 -22.93
C ILE A 12 59.69 -13.45 -24.09
N LEU A 13 59.44 -12.15 -23.88
CA LEU A 13 59.48 -11.18 -24.97
C LEU A 13 59.82 -9.78 -24.44
N THR A 14 61.03 -9.35 -24.75
CA THR A 14 61.56 -7.99 -24.60
C THR A 14 60.82 -7.07 -25.57
N PHE A 15 60.00 -6.14 -25.06
CA PHE A 15 59.64 -4.92 -25.79
C PHE A 15 59.50 -3.74 -24.81
N MET A 16 60.13 -2.63 -25.18
CA MET A 16 60.28 -1.41 -24.40
C MET A 16 58.95 -0.81 -23.94
N GLY A 17 58.84 -0.47 -22.65
CA GLY A 17 58.00 0.65 -22.17
C GLY A 17 56.61 0.36 -21.60
N ALA A 18 56.07 -0.87 -21.68
CA ALA A 18 54.81 -1.21 -21.03
C ALA A 18 55.09 -2.00 -19.73
N LYS A 19 54.79 -1.40 -18.58
CA LYS A 19 54.82 -2.08 -17.29
C LYS A 19 53.73 -3.16 -17.34
N GLN A 20 54.11 -4.41 -17.56
CA GLN A 20 53.19 -5.54 -17.57
C GLN A 20 52.68 -5.72 -16.13
N VAL A 21 51.46 -5.24 -15.87
CA VAL A 21 50.80 -5.43 -14.58
C VAL A 21 50.31 -6.86 -14.53
N PHE A 22 51.05 -7.73 -13.84
CA PHE A 22 50.62 -9.11 -13.60
C PHE A 22 49.52 -9.10 -12.53
N ALA A 23 48.40 -9.76 -12.82
CA ALA A 23 47.38 -10.02 -11.82
C ALA A 23 47.90 -11.09 -10.83
N GLU A 24 47.80 -10.81 -9.54
CA GLU A 24 48.07 -11.80 -8.48
C GLU A 24 46.77 -12.53 -8.15
N GLU A 25 46.75 -13.83 -8.35
CA GLU A 25 45.62 -14.70 -7.98
C GLU A 25 45.59 -14.87 -6.46
N LEU A 26 44.46 -14.51 -5.84
CA LEU A 26 44.30 -14.56 -4.38
C LEU A 26 43.51 -15.80 -3.94
N GLU A 27 42.41 -16.09 -4.62
CA GLU A 27 41.55 -17.24 -4.36
C GLU A 27 40.74 -17.64 -5.61
N THR A 28 40.71 -18.93 -5.91
CA THR A 28 39.88 -19.48 -6.99
C THR A 28 39.03 -20.63 -6.45
N ALA A 29 37.72 -20.54 -6.65
CA ALA A 29 36.74 -21.53 -6.29
C ALA A 29 35.70 -21.71 -7.42
N ASP A 30 34.90 -22.78 -7.38
CA ASP A 30 33.86 -23.03 -8.39
C ASP A 30 32.82 -21.89 -8.50
N LYS A 31 32.69 -21.07 -7.45
CA LYS A 31 31.73 -19.99 -7.34
C LYS A 31 32.32 -18.58 -7.54
N TRP A 32 33.64 -18.42 -7.50
CA TRP A 32 34.27 -17.11 -7.67
C TRP A 32 35.74 -17.22 -8.05
N HIS A 33 36.23 -16.17 -8.69
CA HIS A 33 37.65 -15.95 -8.92
C HIS A 33 38.02 -14.57 -8.37
N ILE A 34 38.94 -14.55 -7.41
CA ILE A 34 39.40 -13.34 -6.71
C ILE A 34 40.87 -13.14 -7.03
N TYR A 35 41.18 -12.01 -7.65
CA TYR A 35 42.55 -11.63 -8.00
C TYR A 35 42.75 -10.14 -7.80
N THR A 36 43.99 -9.69 -7.73
CA THR A 36 44.33 -8.27 -7.61
C THR A 36 45.23 -7.84 -8.76
N ASN A 37 45.06 -6.60 -9.23
CA ASN A 37 46.07 -5.92 -10.02
C ASN A 37 46.38 -4.55 -9.40
N GLU A 38 47.63 -4.36 -8.99
CA GLU A 38 48.07 -3.19 -8.23
C GLU A 38 47.26 -3.01 -6.93
N LYS A 39 46.32 -2.06 -6.93
CA LYS A 39 45.47 -1.71 -5.78
C LYS A 39 43.99 -2.00 -6.04
N THR A 40 43.67 -2.72 -7.11
CA THR A 40 42.29 -3.11 -7.43
C THR A 40 42.08 -4.59 -7.17
N LEU A 41 41.13 -4.92 -6.29
CA LEU A 41 40.62 -6.27 -6.10
C LEU A 41 39.52 -6.54 -7.12
N HIS A 42 39.66 -7.60 -7.90
CA HIS A 42 38.65 -8.08 -8.84
C HIS A 42 38.00 -9.33 -8.27
N ILE A 43 36.68 -9.38 -8.35
CA ILE A 43 35.85 -10.47 -7.87
C ILE A 43 34.90 -10.87 -8.98
N ASP A 44 35.21 -11.96 -9.68
CA ASP A 44 34.34 -12.53 -10.69
C ASP A 44 33.47 -13.61 -10.07
N LEU A 45 32.15 -13.41 -10.07
CA LEU A 45 31.18 -14.36 -9.55
C LEU A 45 30.77 -15.37 -10.62
N ASN A 46 30.78 -16.64 -10.24
CA ASN A 46 30.33 -17.76 -11.07
C ASN A 46 29.23 -18.54 -10.35
N ASN A 47 28.26 -19.07 -11.09
CA ASN A 47 27.21 -19.93 -10.55
C ASN A 47 26.38 -19.29 -9.41
N GLN A 48 26.23 -17.95 -9.43
CA GLN A 48 25.40 -17.19 -8.47
C GLN A 48 25.69 -17.56 -7.01
N PRO A 49 26.86 -17.18 -6.46
CA PRO A 49 27.20 -17.52 -5.08
C PRO A 49 26.22 -16.91 -4.07
N ASP A 50 26.13 -17.56 -2.91
CA ASP A 50 25.53 -16.94 -1.73
C ASP A 50 26.46 -15.80 -1.25
N PRO A 51 25.94 -14.58 -1.04
CA PRO A 51 26.75 -13.46 -0.55
C PRO A 51 27.45 -13.71 0.79
N TYR A 52 26.89 -14.57 1.64
CA TYR A 52 27.51 -14.97 2.90
C TYR A 52 28.79 -15.79 2.66
N ASP A 53 28.75 -16.76 1.74
CA ASP A 53 29.92 -17.57 1.38
C ASP A 53 31.06 -16.68 0.87
N LEU A 54 30.76 -15.73 -0.02
CA LEU A 54 31.75 -14.81 -0.57
C LEU A 54 32.35 -13.91 0.52
N ARG A 55 31.54 -13.39 1.45
CA ARG A 55 32.06 -12.58 2.57
C ARG A 55 33.03 -13.37 3.45
N ARG A 56 32.80 -14.66 3.66
CA ARG A 56 33.74 -15.50 4.42
C ARG A 56 35.07 -15.67 3.68
N ALA A 57 35.04 -15.83 2.36
CA ALA A 57 36.24 -15.90 1.53
C ALA A 57 37.05 -14.59 1.62
N ILE A 58 36.40 -13.45 1.38
CA ILE A 58 37.06 -12.13 1.47
C ILE A 58 37.57 -11.86 2.89
N GLY A 59 36.81 -12.24 3.93
CA GLY A 59 37.25 -12.12 5.32
C GLY A 59 38.49 -12.96 5.64
N ALA A 60 38.63 -14.14 5.02
CA ALA A 60 39.84 -14.95 5.14
C ALA A 60 41.05 -14.26 4.47
N LEU A 61 40.86 -13.60 3.32
CA LEU A 61 41.89 -12.80 2.67
C LEU A 61 42.31 -11.58 3.50
N TYR A 62 41.35 -10.90 4.14
CA TYR A 62 41.62 -9.81 5.08
C TYR A 62 42.50 -10.28 6.25
N ASN A 63 42.14 -11.41 6.88
CA ASN A 63 42.91 -11.98 8.00
C ASN A 63 44.33 -12.44 7.61
N GLN A 64 44.62 -12.54 6.31
CA GLN A 64 45.93 -12.85 5.75
C GLN A 64 46.68 -11.59 5.28
N ASP A 65 46.20 -10.40 5.64
CA ASP A 65 46.77 -9.09 5.24
C ASP A 65 46.76 -8.84 3.72
N LYS A 66 46.04 -9.65 2.93
CA LYS A 66 46.04 -9.57 1.46
C LYS A 66 45.27 -8.38 0.90
N LEU A 67 44.48 -7.70 1.73
CA LEU A 67 43.62 -6.60 1.31
C LEU A 67 44.15 -5.21 1.74
N ASN A 68 45.25 -5.14 2.50
CA ASN A 68 45.69 -3.91 3.17
C ASN A 68 46.04 -2.75 2.23
N THR A 69 46.36 -3.03 0.96
CA THR A 69 46.71 -2.02 -0.07
C THR A 69 45.62 -1.77 -1.09
N ILE A 70 44.46 -2.43 -0.95
CA ILE A 70 43.37 -2.34 -1.93
C ILE A 70 42.65 -1.02 -1.76
N GLU A 71 42.65 -0.22 -2.82
CA GLU A 71 41.96 1.06 -2.92
C GLU A 71 40.64 0.95 -3.69
N LYS A 72 40.50 -0.08 -4.53
CA LYS A 72 39.32 -0.29 -5.38
C LYS A 72 38.86 -1.74 -5.39
N VAL A 73 37.55 -1.96 -5.37
CA VAL A 73 36.93 -3.28 -5.62
C VAL A 73 36.13 -3.22 -6.91
N LYS A 74 36.33 -4.20 -7.80
CA LYS A 74 35.46 -4.44 -8.95
C LYS A 74 34.80 -5.79 -8.79
N LEU A 75 33.48 -5.81 -8.73
CA LEU A 75 32.69 -7.03 -8.62
C LEU A 75 31.90 -7.25 -9.90
N GLN A 76 32.08 -8.42 -10.51
CA GLN A 76 31.38 -8.79 -11.73
C GLN A 76 30.54 -10.05 -11.53
N GLY A 77 29.29 -10.01 -11.99
CA GLY A 77 28.37 -11.15 -11.95
C GLY A 77 27.32 -11.01 -10.85
N SER A 78 26.38 -11.96 -10.84
CA SER A 78 25.18 -11.91 -10.00
C SER A 78 25.28 -12.86 -8.82
N PHE A 79 24.64 -12.50 -7.71
CA PHE A 79 24.49 -13.37 -6.54
C PHE A 79 23.25 -14.27 -6.65
N SER A 80 23.18 -15.32 -5.82
CA SER A 80 21.90 -15.98 -5.52
C SER A 80 21.03 -15.09 -4.62
N ARG A 81 20.09 -15.66 -3.88
CA ARG A 81 19.31 -14.92 -2.89
C ARG A 81 20.18 -14.41 -1.74
N ASP A 82 19.93 -13.18 -1.30
CA ASP A 82 20.44 -12.69 -0.02
C ASP A 82 19.53 -13.21 1.11
N ASN A 83 20.08 -14.10 1.94
CA ASN A 83 19.34 -14.77 3.00
C ASN A 83 19.46 -14.05 4.36
N GLU A 84 20.15 -12.90 4.43
CA GLU A 84 20.21 -12.12 5.67
C GLU A 84 18.89 -11.41 5.94
N ASN A 85 18.32 -11.62 7.13
CA ASN A 85 17.19 -10.86 7.63
C ASN A 85 17.57 -10.05 8.88
N ASP A 86 16.70 -9.10 9.26
CA ASP A 86 16.92 -8.26 10.43
C ASP A 86 16.74 -9.00 11.78
N THR A 87 16.40 -10.31 11.78
CA THR A 87 16.29 -11.13 13.00
C THR A 87 17.48 -12.05 13.24
N THR A 88 18.37 -12.25 12.25
CA THR A 88 19.69 -12.89 12.40
C THR A 88 20.74 -12.03 13.15
N VAL A 89 20.27 -11.08 13.98
CA VAL A 89 21.05 -10.08 14.77
C VAL A 89 22.11 -10.70 15.69
N GLY A 90 22.05 -12.01 15.95
CA GLY A 90 22.94 -12.68 16.88
C GLY A 90 24.39 -12.87 16.42
N VAL A 91 24.71 -12.70 15.12
CA VAL A 91 26.08 -12.92 14.64
C VAL A 91 26.49 -11.81 13.66
N PHE A 92 27.14 -10.79 14.21
CA PHE A 92 27.79 -9.72 13.45
C PHE A 92 29.00 -10.27 12.67
N TYR A 93 28.77 -11.01 11.57
CA TYR A 93 29.82 -11.25 10.59
C TYR A 93 30.01 -9.98 9.76
N ARG A 94 30.72 -9.01 10.35
CA ARG A 94 31.16 -7.81 9.64
C ARG A 94 32.32 -8.21 8.74
N LEU A 95 32.23 -7.87 7.46
CA LEU A 95 33.39 -7.93 6.57
C LEU A 95 34.26 -6.71 6.89
N LEU A 96 35.48 -6.95 7.36
CA LEU A 96 36.45 -5.89 7.55
C LEU A 96 37.11 -5.60 6.21
N TRP A 97 36.86 -4.41 5.68
CA TRP A 97 37.61 -3.88 4.55
C TRP A 97 38.87 -3.17 5.04
N SER A 98 39.86 -3.04 4.16
CA SER A 98 41.03 -2.23 4.47
C SER A 98 40.63 -0.78 4.70
N ASP A 99 41.35 -0.09 5.58
CA ASP A 99 41.26 1.37 5.71
C ASP A 99 41.84 2.07 4.45
N THR A 100 42.22 1.36 3.39
CA THR A 100 42.66 1.94 2.10
C THR A 100 41.56 1.91 1.04
N LEU A 101 40.47 1.16 1.23
CA LEU A 101 39.40 1.04 0.25
C LEU A 101 38.66 2.37 0.08
N GLU A 102 38.66 2.92 -1.14
CA GLU A 102 38.05 4.20 -1.48
C GLU A 102 36.91 4.08 -2.51
N GLU A 103 36.92 3.05 -3.35
CA GLU A 103 36.00 2.93 -4.48
C GLU A 103 35.51 1.50 -4.71
N VAL A 104 34.24 1.36 -5.08
CA VAL A 104 33.67 0.09 -5.54
C VAL A 104 32.88 0.25 -6.83
N GLU A 105 33.04 -0.73 -7.73
CA GLU A 105 32.29 -0.83 -8.98
C GLU A 105 31.63 -2.20 -9.10
N PHE A 106 30.36 -2.22 -9.51
CA PHE A 106 29.61 -3.44 -9.83
C PHE A 106 29.34 -3.51 -11.34
N ALA A 107 29.47 -4.70 -11.93
CA ALA A 107 29.16 -4.96 -13.32
C ALA A 107 28.37 -6.26 -13.48
N ASN A 108 27.36 -6.28 -14.35
CA ASN A 108 26.50 -7.45 -14.57
C ASN A 108 26.00 -8.11 -13.26
N SER A 109 25.64 -7.28 -12.28
CA SER A 109 25.24 -7.71 -10.93
C SER A 109 23.80 -7.33 -10.64
N ASN A 110 23.15 -8.11 -9.79
CA ASN A 110 21.73 -7.96 -9.49
C ASN A 110 21.45 -7.02 -8.31
N PHE A 111 22.27 -7.07 -7.26
CA PHE A 111 22.08 -6.27 -6.05
C PHE A 111 23.38 -6.10 -5.27
N VAL A 112 23.44 -5.10 -4.40
CA VAL A 112 24.50 -5.00 -3.38
C VAL A 112 24.05 -5.77 -2.13
N PRO A 113 24.78 -6.81 -1.70
CA PRO A 113 24.34 -7.64 -0.58
C PRO A 113 24.32 -6.91 0.76
N SER A 114 23.56 -7.48 1.70
CA SER A 114 23.45 -6.96 3.06
C SER A 114 24.83 -6.86 3.74
N ARG A 115 25.10 -5.73 4.38
CA ARG A 115 26.33 -5.44 5.15
C ARG A 115 27.65 -5.64 4.41
N PHE A 116 27.64 -5.73 3.08
CA PHE A 116 28.83 -6.12 2.31
C PHE A 116 29.97 -5.10 2.43
N PHE A 117 29.64 -3.81 2.49
CA PHE A 117 30.58 -2.70 2.70
C PHE A 117 30.25 -1.89 3.97
N ALA A 118 29.57 -2.50 4.94
CA ALA A 118 29.32 -1.86 6.22
C ALA A 118 30.66 -1.54 6.91
N GLU A 119 30.77 -0.32 7.45
CA GLU A 119 31.93 0.20 8.19
C GLU A 119 33.23 0.28 7.36
N ALA A 120 33.13 0.27 6.03
CA ALA A 120 34.25 0.59 5.14
C ALA A 120 34.61 2.08 5.28
N LYS A 121 35.47 2.38 6.26
CA LYS A 121 35.68 3.75 6.81
C LYS A 121 36.12 4.80 5.81
N ASN A 122 36.78 4.39 4.73
CA ASN A 122 37.32 5.30 3.71
C ASN A 122 36.65 5.12 2.35
N LEU A 123 35.59 4.30 2.25
CA LEU A 123 34.86 4.10 1.02
C LEU A 123 34.05 5.36 0.66
N GLN A 124 34.45 6.01 -0.43
CA GLN A 124 33.92 7.30 -0.88
C GLN A 124 33.05 7.17 -2.13
N LYS A 125 33.23 6.14 -2.96
CA LYS A 125 32.55 6.04 -4.25
C LYS A 125 31.95 4.68 -4.48
N TYR A 126 30.70 4.68 -4.93
CA TYR A 126 30.01 3.52 -5.49
C TYR A 126 29.59 3.82 -6.93
N ALA A 127 29.78 2.87 -7.85
CA ALA A 127 29.22 2.92 -9.19
C ALA A 127 28.78 1.53 -9.70
N ASP A 128 27.84 1.49 -10.63
CA ASP A 128 27.52 0.30 -11.42
C ASP A 128 27.19 0.60 -12.89
N ASP A 129 27.21 -0.46 -13.71
CA ASP A 129 26.90 -0.39 -15.15
C ASP A 129 25.39 -0.25 -15.48
N GLY A 130 24.54 -0.09 -14.47
CA GLY A 130 23.08 -0.09 -14.55
C GLY A 130 22.45 -1.47 -14.35
N SER A 131 23.23 -2.51 -14.06
CA SER A 131 22.69 -3.84 -13.76
C SER A 131 22.07 -3.94 -12.36
N VAL A 132 22.58 -3.18 -11.40
CA VAL A 132 22.14 -3.24 -10.00
C VAL A 132 20.78 -2.57 -9.84
N THR A 133 19.82 -3.31 -9.29
CA THR A 133 18.45 -2.80 -9.05
C THR A 133 18.12 -2.60 -7.57
N ASP A 134 18.97 -3.13 -6.68
CA ASP A 134 18.66 -3.23 -5.26
C ASP A 134 19.90 -3.01 -4.38
N PHE A 135 19.75 -2.18 -3.34
CA PHE A 135 20.68 -2.14 -2.20
C PHE A 135 20.03 -2.79 -0.99
N HIS A 136 20.67 -3.81 -0.43
CA HIS A 136 20.13 -4.57 0.68
C HIS A 136 20.51 -3.98 2.05
N ILE A 137 20.13 -4.70 3.12
CA ILE A 137 20.13 -4.18 4.48
C ILE A 137 21.55 -3.77 4.87
N ARG A 138 21.74 -2.51 5.25
CA ARG A 138 23.02 -2.02 5.77
C ARG A 138 24.22 -2.21 4.82
N SER A 139 23.99 -2.34 3.50
CA SER A 139 25.05 -2.59 2.50
C SER A 139 26.24 -1.64 2.59
N PHE A 140 26.00 -0.35 2.87
CA PHE A 140 26.99 0.71 3.02
C PHE A 140 26.84 1.44 4.37
N GLN A 141 26.37 0.76 5.41
CA GLN A 141 26.21 1.38 6.73
C GLN A 141 27.54 1.94 7.23
N GLN A 142 27.61 3.22 7.62
CA GLN A 142 28.82 3.92 8.07
C GLN A 142 29.94 4.06 7.03
N ALA A 143 29.67 3.83 5.75
CA ALA A 143 30.61 4.18 4.68
C ALA A 143 30.42 5.66 4.29
N PRO A 144 31.47 6.51 4.32
CA PRO A 144 31.36 7.94 4.04
C PRO A 144 31.28 8.23 2.54
N LEU A 145 30.33 7.59 1.85
CA LEU A 145 30.13 7.75 0.41
C LEU A 145 29.91 9.23 0.08
N GLN A 146 30.67 9.73 -0.88
CA GLN A 146 30.55 11.05 -1.48
C GLN A 146 29.82 11.00 -2.83
N SER A 147 29.73 9.81 -3.44
CA SER A 147 29.00 9.60 -4.71
C SER A 147 28.43 8.19 -4.79
N ILE A 148 27.23 8.11 -5.37
CA ILE A 148 26.52 6.87 -5.72
C ILE A 148 26.05 7.03 -7.18
N ASP A 149 26.64 6.26 -8.09
CA ASP A 149 26.20 6.19 -9.49
C ASP A 149 25.48 4.86 -9.73
N SER A 150 24.13 4.89 -9.68
CA SER A 150 23.28 3.72 -9.89
C SER A 150 22.00 4.11 -10.64
N ARG A 151 22.08 4.11 -11.97
CA ARG A 151 21.00 4.64 -12.83
C ARG A 151 19.69 3.85 -12.76
N ASN A 152 19.76 2.57 -12.40
CA ASN A 152 18.62 1.64 -12.40
C ASN A 152 18.27 1.11 -11.01
N LEU A 153 18.78 1.74 -9.94
CA LEU A 153 18.44 1.39 -8.57
C LEU A 153 16.95 1.62 -8.33
N LYS A 154 16.19 0.55 -8.10
CA LYS A 154 14.74 0.58 -7.89
C LYS A 154 14.35 0.50 -6.44
N ARG A 155 15.09 -0.26 -5.64
CA ARG A 155 14.74 -0.55 -4.25
C ARG A 155 15.93 -0.39 -3.32
N MET A 156 15.66 0.13 -2.13
CA MET A 156 16.68 0.31 -1.10
C MET A 156 16.17 -0.19 0.24
N ALA A 157 16.90 -1.11 0.87
CA ALA A 157 16.53 -1.63 2.17
C ALA A 157 16.89 -0.66 3.30
N VAL A 158 16.31 -0.90 4.48
CA VAL A 158 16.64 -0.16 5.69
C VAL A 158 18.14 -0.10 5.99
N GLY A 159 18.61 1.11 6.28
CA GLY A 159 19.99 1.39 6.65
C GLY A 159 21.02 1.12 5.55
N ALA A 160 20.61 0.81 4.32
CA ALA A 160 21.51 0.52 3.20
C ALA A 160 22.57 1.61 3.03
N ILE A 161 22.17 2.87 3.16
CA ILE A 161 23.07 4.03 3.20
C ILE A 161 22.83 4.78 4.51
N ASN A 162 23.82 4.86 5.38
CA ASN A 162 23.77 5.76 6.53
C ASN A 162 25.16 6.34 6.82
N ASN A 163 25.20 7.57 7.33
CA ASN A 163 26.42 8.38 7.48
C ASN A 163 27.17 8.67 6.15
N VAL A 164 26.42 8.86 5.05
CA VAL A 164 27.01 9.29 3.77
C VAL A 164 27.39 10.78 3.81
N GLN A 165 28.38 11.15 3.01
CA GLN A 165 28.92 12.50 2.86
C GLN A 165 28.42 13.17 1.56
N ILE A 166 27.17 12.89 1.19
CA ILE A 166 26.51 13.42 -0.01
C ILE A 166 25.64 14.61 0.38
N ALA A 167 25.91 15.80 -0.17
CA ALA A 167 25.09 16.99 0.10
C ALA A 167 23.74 16.96 -0.64
N HIS A 168 23.76 16.56 -1.91
CA HIS A 168 22.57 16.50 -2.77
C HIS A 168 22.35 15.06 -3.21
N LEU A 169 21.53 14.33 -2.45
CA LEU A 169 21.27 12.93 -2.73
C LEU A 169 20.15 12.80 -3.77
N LYS A 170 20.51 12.25 -4.93
CA LYS A 170 19.61 12.08 -6.06
C LYS A 170 19.64 10.65 -6.57
N LEU A 171 18.48 10.01 -6.66
CA LEU A 171 18.31 8.64 -7.16
C LEU A 171 17.07 8.60 -8.06
N GLU A 172 17.28 8.74 -9.37
CA GLU A 172 16.23 8.94 -10.39
C GLU A 172 15.22 7.78 -10.45
N SER A 173 15.70 6.55 -10.29
CA SER A 173 14.91 5.33 -10.51
C SER A 173 14.40 4.69 -9.22
N LEU A 174 14.68 5.28 -8.04
CA LEU A 174 14.32 4.68 -6.76
C LEU A 174 12.80 4.73 -6.55
N GLU A 175 12.15 3.56 -6.49
CA GLU A 175 10.69 3.43 -6.38
C GLU A 175 10.23 3.12 -4.95
N GLU A 176 11.05 2.43 -4.15
CA GLU A 176 10.63 1.93 -2.84
C GLU A 176 11.79 1.82 -1.83
N PHE A 177 11.50 2.21 -0.58
CA PHE A 177 12.24 1.73 0.59
C PHE A 177 11.53 0.54 1.22
N TYR A 178 12.23 -0.59 1.38
CA TYR A 178 11.65 -1.83 1.91
C TYR A 178 12.34 -2.29 3.20
N TYR A 179 11.62 -3.12 3.97
CA TYR A 179 11.89 -3.47 5.37
C TYR A 179 11.73 -2.29 6.36
N SER A 180 10.94 -2.50 7.40
CA SER A 180 10.68 -1.50 8.46
C SER A 180 11.76 -1.55 9.54
N GLY A 181 12.53 -0.48 9.75
CA GLY A 181 13.48 -0.36 10.86
C GLY A 181 14.06 1.07 11.03
N ASP A 182 14.56 1.38 12.23
CA ASP A 182 14.91 2.72 12.75
C ASP A 182 16.12 3.46 12.12
N LEU A 183 16.69 3.05 10.97
CA LEU A 183 18.08 3.44 10.65
C LEU A 183 18.39 3.90 9.22
N SER A 184 17.40 4.13 8.36
CA SER A 184 17.66 4.49 6.95
C SER A 184 18.43 5.80 6.77
N PHE A 185 18.35 6.74 7.73
CA PHE A 185 19.07 8.02 7.62
C PHE A 185 19.82 8.48 8.87
N ALA A 186 19.83 7.66 9.94
CA ALA A 186 20.55 8.00 11.16
C ALA A 186 22.04 8.29 10.90
N GLY A 187 22.48 9.51 11.20
CA GLY A 187 23.86 9.96 11.02
C GLY A 187 24.16 10.67 9.68
N ASN A 188 23.19 10.81 8.78
CA ASN A 188 23.37 11.55 7.52
C ASN A 188 23.36 13.07 7.73
N THR A 189 24.40 13.61 8.37
CA THR A 189 24.51 15.05 8.66
C THR A 189 24.89 15.89 7.45
N ALA A 190 25.44 15.29 6.39
CA ALA A 190 25.86 16.01 5.18
C ALA A 190 24.70 16.35 4.24
N ILE A 191 23.61 15.58 4.26
CA ILE A 191 22.50 15.74 3.31
C ILE A 191 21.77 17.07 3.54
N GLN A 192 21.70 17.86 2.48
CA GLN A 192 20.99 19.13 2.38
C GLN A 192 19.77 19.04 1.46
N SER A 193 19.82 18.19 0.43
CA SER A 193 18.64 17.94 -0.40
C SER A 193 18.47 16.49 -0.80
N ILE A 194 17.22 16.08 -0.92
CA ILE A 194 16.80 14.76 -1.42
C ILE A 194 15.97 14.93 -2.69
N ASP A 195 16.30 14.18 -3.74
CA ASP A 195 15.57 14.16 -5.01
C ASP A 195 15.34 12.73 -5.48
N PHE A 196 14.13 12.20 -5.23
CA PHE A 196 13.70 10.85 -5.62
C PHE A 196 12.41 10.92 -6.45
N PRO A 197 12.50 11.25 -7.75
CA PRO A 197 11.34 11.54 -8.58
C PRO A 197 10.45 10.32 -8.89
N ALA A 198 10.97 9.10 -8.72
CA ALA A 198 10.25 7.85 -8.93
C ALA A 198 9.66 7.22 -7.65
N LEU A 199 9.97 7.78 -6.46
CA LEU A 199 9.63 7.13 -5.20
C LEU A 199 8.11 7.10 -4.99
N LYS A 200 7.56 5.92 -4.73
CA LYS A 200 6.12 5.68 -4.51
C LYS A 200 5.78 5.38 -3.06
N THR A 201 6.68 4.70 -2.35
CA THR A 201 6.42 4.25 -0.97
C THR A 201 7.67 4.24 -0.08
N GLY A 202 7.48 4.38 1.23
CA GLY A 202 8.52 4.20 2.24
C GLY A 202 7.98 4.15 3.66
N THR A 203 8.72 3.55 4.60
CA THR A 203 8.26 3.44 6.01
C THR A 203 8.83 4.52 6.94
N ARG A 204 10.08 4.94 6.77
CA ARG A 204 10.74 5.97 7.59
C ARG A 204 11.66 6.80 6.71
N LEU A 205 11.07 7.76 6.01
CA LEU A 205 11.70 8.35 4.84
C LEU A 205 12.75 9.41 5.20
N ILE A 206 12.45 10.31 6.15
CA ILE A 206 13.37 11.37 6.56
C ILE A 206 13.55 11.23 8.08
N ASP A 207 14.72 10.79 8.51
CA ASP A 207 14.98 10.59 9.93
C ASP A 207 16.37 11.12 10.31
N ASN A 208 16.44 12.01 11.29
CA ASN A 208 17.67 12.62 11.80
C ASN A 208 18.60 13.20 10.72
N ILE A 209 18.06 14.03 9.82
CA ILE A 209 18.80 14.76 8.77
C ILE A 209 18.81 16.27 9.08
N PRO A 210 19.61 16.74 10.06
CA PRO A 210 19.48 18.10 10.60
C PRO A 210 19.74 19.22 9.58
N ASN A 211 20.56 18.95 8.56
CA ASN A 211 20.89 19.94 7.52
C ASN A 211 19.95 19.91 6.30
N LEU A 212 18.89 19.11 6.32
CA LEU A 212 17.95 19.01 5.20
C LEU A 212 17.22 20.33 4.97
N GLU A 213 17.32 20.87 3.75
CA GLU A 213 16.74 22.14 3.30
C GLU A 213 15.67 21.94 2.21
N ALA A 214 15.78 20.88 1.40
CA ALA A 214 14.88 20.62 0.28
C ALA A 214 14.60 19.13 0.06
N VAL A 215 13.38 18.79 -0.35
CA VAL A 215 12.94 17.43 -0.66
C VAL A 215 12.05 17.47 -1.91
N ASN A 216 12.34 16.62 -2.89
CA ASN A 216 11.56 16.46 -4.11
C ASN A 216 11.07 15.00 -4.25
N LEU A 217 9.76 14.80 -4.03
CA LEU A 217 9.10 13.49 -3.99
C LEU A 217 7.73 13.52 -4.71
N PRO A 218 7.69 13.85 -6.01
CA PRO A 218 6.46 14.17 -6.73
C PRO A 218 5.51 12.98 -6.92
N LYS A 219 6.00 11.73 -6.78
CA LYS A 219 5.24 10.50 -6.99
C LYS A 219 4.99 9.69 -5.70
N LEU A 220 5.35 10.24 -4.54
CA LEU A 220 5.18 9.53 -3.27
C LEU A 220 3.68 9.40 -2.98
N GLU A 221 3.17 8.17 -2.90
CA GLU A 221 1.75 7.88 -2.67
C GLU A 221 1.47 7.46 -1.23
N ASN A 222 2.37 6.69 -0.61
CA ASN A 222 2.16 6.15 0.73
C ASN A 222 3.43 6.26 1.56
N VAL A 223 3.31 6.69 2.81
CA VAL A 223 4.45 6.71 3.72
C VAL A 223 4.05 6.33 5.14
N GLY A 224 4.82 5.44 5.77
CA GLY A 224 4.61 5.05 7.16
C GLY A 224 4.88 6.23 8.10
N THR A 225 6.12 6.68 8.18
CA THR A 225 6.58 7.85 8.92
C THR A 225 7.34 8.74 7.95
N PHE A 226 6.82 9.94 7.70
CA PHE A 226 7.42 10.84 6.72
C PHE A 226 8.68 11.51 7.27
N MET A 227 8.61 12.09 8.47
CA MET A 227 9.75 12.69 9.17
C MET A 227 9.83 12.22 10.62
N GLY A 228 11.03 11.97 11.14
CA GLY A 228 11.31 11.68 12.57
C GLY A 228 12.63 12.32 13.03
N GLY A 229 12.78 12.79 14.27
CA GLY A 229 14.02 13.43 14.76
C GLY A 229 13.86 14.92 15.12
N ASP A 230 14.97 15.66 15.18
CA ASP A 230 15.00 17.03 15.71
C ASP A 230 15.78 18.00 14.80
N GLU A 231 15.37 19.28 14.78
CA GLU A 231 16.14 20.42 14.25
C GLU A 231 16.39 20.45 12.72
N TYR A 232 15.37 20.12 11.93
CA TYR A 232 15.44 20.29 10.48
C TYR A 232 15.49 21.76 10.04
N LYS A 233 16.27 22.06 8.99
CA LYS A 233 16.27 23.37 8.31
C LYS A 233 15.14 23.55 7.29
N ILE A 234 14.54 22.45 6.83
CA ILE A 234 13.45 22.46 5.84
C ILE A 234 12.25 23.23 6.37
N LYS A 235 11.74 24.14 5.55
CA LYS A 235 10.61 25.02 5.89
C LYS A 235 9.36 24.74 5.09
N ARG A 236 9.50 24.08 3.95
CA ARG A 236 8.38 23.70 3.08
C ARG A 236 8.63 22.35 2.45
N VAL A 237 7.59 21.54 2.35
CA VAL A 237 7.57 20.35 1.51
C VAL A 237 6.24 20.25 0.77
N THR A 238 6.29 19.82 -0.48
CA THR A 238 5.11 19.61 -1.32
C THR A 238 5.09 18.15 -1.77
N LEU A 239 4.01 17.43 -1.47
CA LEU A 239 3.82 16.00 -1.77
C LEU A 239 2.55 15.84 -2.61
N PRO A 240 2.59 16.13 -3.92
CA PRO A 240 1.38 16.30 -4.73
C PRO A 240 0.62 15.00 -5.04
N ALA A 241 1.25 13.84 -4.86
CA ALA A 241 0.65 12.53 -5.13
C ALA A 241 0.33 11.70 -3.88
N ILE A 242 0.57 12.26 -2.68
CA ILE A 242 0.42 11.50 -1.43
C ILE A 242 -1.05 11.20 -1.15
N LYS A 243 -1.32 9.96 -0.77
CA LYS A 243 -2.63 9.43 -0.40
C LYS A 243 -2.71 9.13 1.08
N ASN A 244 -1.67 8.52 1.65
CA ASN A 244 -1.67 8.10 3.05
C ASN A 244 -0.33 8.41 3.75
N ILE A 245 -0.40 9.00 4.95
CA ILE A 245 0.73 9.24 5.85
C ILE A 245 0.41 8.62 7.21
N GLY A 246 1.13 7.58 7.63
CA GLY A 246 0.90 6.99 8.95
C GLY A 246 1.34 7.94 10.09
N THR A 247 2.48 8.59 9.97
CA THR A 247 2.99 9.54 10.95
C THR A 247 3.68 10.69 10.27
N LEU A 248 3.14 11.88 10.49
CA LEU A 248 3.76 13.14 10.12
C LEU A 248 4.42 13.74 11.35
N GLY A 249 5.72 13.45 11.51
CA GLY A 249 6.59 14.13 12.46
C GLY A 249 7.37 13.21 13.41
N SER A 250 8.57 13.65 13.72
CA SER A 250 9.02 14.11 15.04
C SER A 250 9.87 15.32 14.66
N VAL A 251 9.55 16.50 15.21
CA VAL A 251 10.42 17.67 15.14
C VAL A 251 10.43 18.26 16.53
N SER A 252 11.61 18.34 17.13
CA SER A 252 11.84 19.02 18.41
C SER A 252 11.15 20.37 18.47
N MET A 253 10.74 20.78 19.67
CA MET A 253 10.17 22.10 19.96
C MET A 253 11.05 23.27 19.50
N TYR A 254 12.35 23.03 19.27
CA TYR A 254 13.32 24.00 18.80
C TYR A 254 13.40 24.10 17.26
N SER A 255 12.72 23.22 16.53
CA SER A 255 12.72 23.22 15.06
C SER A 255 11.90 24.39 14.49
N ALA A 256 12.29 24.87 13.31
CA ALA A 256 11.52 25.85 12.56
C ALA A 256 10.13 25.28 12.20
N ARG A 257 9.15 26.17 11.95
CA ARG A 257 7.85 25.75 11.39
C ARG A 257 8.08 25.14 10.01
N LEU A 258 7.51 23.97 9.77
CA LEU A 258 7.48 23.30 8.48
C LEU A 258 6.10 23.42 7.87
N MET A 259 6.02 24.00 6.69
CA MET A 259 4.83 24.04 5.86
C MET A 259 4.76 22.77 5.00
N VAL A 260 3.64 22.06 5.04
CA VAL A 260 3.43 20.84 4.26
C VAL A 260 2.25 21.07 3.33
N GLU A 261 2.44 20.81 2.03
CA GLU A 261 1.42 20.94 1.00
C GLU A 261 1.11 19.54 0.45
N ILE A 262 -0.12 19.06 0.61
CA ILE A 262 -0.58 17.73 0.15
C ILE A 262 -2.01 17.81 -0.41
N PRO A 263 -2.48 16.82 -1.18
CA PRO A 263 -3.87 16.74 -1.65
C PRO A 263 -4.89 16.76 -0.52
N HIS A 264 -6.04 17.40 -0.77
CA HIS A 264 -7.14 17.55 0.20
C HIS A 264 -7.77 16.23 0.69
N ASP A 265 -7.63 15.17 -0.09
CA ASP A 265 -8.14 13.82 0.11
C ASP A 265 -7.10 12.86 0.72
N ALA A 266 -5.87 13.35 0.99
CA ALA A 266 -4.85 12.55 1.66
C ALA A 266 -5.20 12.32 3.13
N THR A 267 -4.90 11.12 3.63
CA THR A 267 -5.10 10.74 5.03
C THR A 267 -3.81 10.88 5.83
N ILE A 268 -3.95 11.27 7.10
CA ILE A 268 -2.84 11.32 8.06
C ILE A 268 -3.31 10.62 9.35
N ASP A 269 -2.70 9.49 9.70
CA ASP A 269 -3.13 8.73 10.89
C ASP A 269 -2.67 9.43 12.18
N TYR A 270 -1.47 10.04 12.18
CA TYR A 270 -0.89 10.66 13.36
C TYR A 270 0.01 11.86 13.03
N ILE A 271 -0.14 12.96 13.79
CA ILE A 271 0.74 14.14 13.75
C ILE A 271 1.39 14.29 15.13
N SER A 272 2.72 14.27 15.18
CA SER A 272 3.46 14.28 16.45
C SER A 272 4.04 15.64 16.85
N SER A 273 3.87 16.70 16.03
CA SER A 273 4.45 18.02 16.31
C SER A 273 3.56 19.20 15.93
N ASN A 274 3.61 20.26 16.75
CA ASN A 274 2.91 21.53 16.54
C ASN A 274 3.64 22.52 15.62
N LYS A 275 4.82 22.16 15.11
CA LYS A 275 5.58 22.99 14.16
C LYS A 275 5.19 22.70 12.72
N ILE A 276 4.35 21.70 12.48
CA ILE A 276 3.81 21.39 11.16
C ILE A 276 2.59 22.30 10.93
N ALA A 277 2.64 23.06 9.85
CA ALA A 277 1.54 23.85 9.34
C ALA A 277 1.19 23.37 7.93
N PHE A 278 -0.05 23.56 7.50
CA PHE A 278 -0.50 23.17 6.16
C PHE A 278 -0.88 24.42 5.36
N SER A 279 -0.62 24.41 4.04
CA SER A 279 -0.87 25.59 3.18
C SER A 279 -2.34 25.85 2.91
N GLU A 280 -3.18 24.82 3.04
CA GLU A 280 -4.63 24.87 3.01
C GLU A 280 -5.09 23.85 4.07
N THR A 281 -5.97 24.26 4.98
CA THR A 281 -6.40 23.49 6.16
C THR A 281 -6.73 22.03 5.84
N GLN A 282 -5.79 21.13 6.13
CA GLN A 282 -5.91 19.70 5.84
C GLN A 282 -6.97 19.04 6.71
N LYS A 283 -7.67 18.06 6.13
CA LYS A 283 -8.73 17.29 6.77
C LYS A 283 -8.15 16.03 7.42
N THR A 284 -8.15 15.94 8.75
CA THR A 284 -7.99 14.66 9.45
C THR A 284 -9.32 13.93 9.43
N HIS A 285 -9.40 12.74 8.85
CA HIS A 285 -10.66 11.98 8.72
C HIS A 285 -10.76 10.90 9.81
N TYR A 286 -11.85 10.91 10.59
CA TYR A 286 -12.20 9.87 11.55
C TYR A 286 -13.55 9.24 11.19
N THR A 287 -13.64 7.93 11.29
CA THR A 287 -14.91 7.19 11.23
C THR A 287 -15.30 6.67 12.61
N TYR A 288 -16.59 6.60 12.92
CA TYR A 288 -17.10 6.04 14.19
C TYR A 288 -18.46 5.37 14.02
N LYS A 289 -18.80 4.41 14.88
CA LYS A 289 -20.14 3.80 14.94
C LYS A 289 -21.04 4.56 15.91
N VAL A 290 -22.33 4.65 15.58
CA VAL A 290 -23.33 5.24 16.48
C VAL A 290 -23.30 4.52 17.84
N GLY A 291 -23.15 5.31 18.91
CA GLY A 291 -23.03 4.81 20.28
C GLY A 291 -21.59 4.67 20.79
N GLU A 292 -20.58 4.74 19.92
CA GLU A 292 -19.17 4.74 20.32
C GLU A 292 -18.76 6.05 20.98
N PHE A 293 -17.71 5.98 21.80
CA PHE A 293 -17.13 7.17 22.42
C PHE A 293 -16.25 7.89 21.39
N ILE A 294 -16.58 9.14 21.07
CA ILE A 294 -15.77 9.96 20.15
C ILE A 294 -15.01 11.00 20.96
N LYS A 295 -13.68 10.97 20.84
CA LYS A 295 -12.81 12.00 21.42
C LYS A 295 -12.06 12.72 20.31
N ILE A 296 -12.50 13.93 20.00
CA ILE A 296 -11.81 14.80 19.04
C ILE A 296 -10.89 15.74 19.82
N THR A 297 -9.59 15.63 19.57
CA THR A 297 -8.59 16.48 20.21
C THR A 297 -7.92 17.33 19.13
N ALA A 298 -8.17 18.64 19.13
CA ALA A 298 -7.49 19.55 18.18
C ALA A 298 -6.03 19.80 18.51
N PHE A 299 -5.68 19.75 19.81
CA PHE A 299 -4.33 20.05 20.30
C PHE A 299 -3.97 19.08 21.43
N ASP A 300 -2.78 18.48 21.39
CA ASP A 300 -2.26 17.63 22.47
C ASP A 300 -2.24 18.40 23.82
N GLN A 301 -2.63 17.74 24.91
CA GLN A 301 -2.52 18.27 26.28
C GLN A 301 -1.08 18.62 26.65
N ALA A 302 -0.08 17.89 26.14
CA ALA A 302 1.33 18.20 26.37
C ALA A 302 1.76 19.52 25.69
N LEU A 303 1.10 19.89 24.59
CA LEU A 303 1.29 21.17 23.90
C LEU A 303 0.69 22.32 24.71
N PHE A 304 -0.55 22.17 25.18
CA PHE A 304 -1.20 23.22 25.99
C PHE A 304 -0.51 23.44 27.34
N GLY A 305 -0.02 22.37 27.98
CA GLY A 305 0.73 22.45 29.24
C GLY A 305 2.10 23.16 29.12
N ARG A 306 2.72 23.16 27.93
CA ARG A 306 4.01 23.86 27.69
C ARG A 306 3.88 25.34 27.32
N PHE A 307 2.69 25.83 26.98
CA PHE A 307 2.41 27.28 27.03
C PHE A 307 2.34 27.80 28.48
N TYR A 308 2.44 26.91 29.47
CA TYR A 308 2.11 27.15 30.87
C TYR A 308 3.25 26.92 31.87
N ASN A 309 4.50 26.69 31.43
CA ASN A 309 5.65 26.64 32.35
C ASN A 309 6.53 27.89 32.14
N GLY A 310 6.64 28.84 33.08
CA GLY A 310 6.60 28.66 34.53
C GLY A 310 5.74 29.67 35.30
N TYR A 311 5.30 29.17 36.46
CA TYR A 311 4.49 29.77 37.53
C TYR A 311 2.97 29.54 37.46
N PRO A 312 2.40 28.85 38.46
CA PRO A 312 0.96 28.83 38.67
C PRO A 312 0.57 30.20 39.24
N VAL A 313 0.16 31.13 38.39
CA VAL A 313 -0.50 32.35 38.87
C VAL A 313 -1.93 31.97 39.17
N MET A 314 -2.26 31.86 40.46
CA MET A 314 -3.64 31.97 40.91
C MET A 314 -4.17 33.34 40.51
N GLY A 315 -4.96 33.39 39.43
CA GLY A 315 -5.58 34.61 38.92
C GLY A 315 -6.07 34.40 37.49
N GLU A 316 -7.30 34.82 37.22
CA GLU A 316 -8.06 34.59 35.98
C GLU A 316 -7.49 35.30 34.74
N ASP A 317 -6.29 34.94 34.27
CA ASP A 317 -5.76 35.49 33.01
C ASP A 317 -5.45 34.37 31.99
N ARG A 318 -6.53 33.77 31.47
CA ARG A 318 -6.48 32.75 30.40
C ARG A 318 -6.38 33.44 29.03
N ARG A 319 -5.17 33.87 28.66
CA ARG A 319 -4.88 34.61 27.42
C ARG A 319 -5.15 33.86 26.11
N PHE A 320 -5.30 32.53 26.12
CA PHE A 320 -5.66 31.75 24.93
C PHE A 320 -6.79 30.75 25.24
N ARG A 321 -7.78 30.67 24.36
CA ARG A 321 -8.92 29.72 24.39
C ARG A 321 -8.99 28.96 23.07
N VAL A 322 -9.58 27.77 23.08
CA VAL A 322 -9.94 27.04 21.86
C VAL A 322 -11.44 27.20 21.64
N LYS A 323 -11.84 27.63 20.44
CA LYS A 323 -13.22 27.64 19.95
C LYS A 323 -13.34 26.68 18.78
N TRP A 324 -14.52 26.16 18.53
CA TRP A 324 -14.76 25.18 17.47
C TRP A 324 -15.83 25.67 16.51
N LYS A 325 -15.67 25.34 15.23
CA LYS A 325 -16.75 25.36 14.25
C LYS A 325 -17.09 23.94 13.84
N LYS A 326 -18.37 23.69 13.58
CA LYS A 326 -18.87 22.54 12.84
C LYS A 326 -19.55 23.06 11.59
N ASP A 327 -19.14 22.59 10.43
CA ASP A 327 -19.70 22.95 9.13
C ASP A 327 -19.78 24.47 8.90
N GLY A 328 -18.78 25.20 9.42
CA GLY A 328 -18.68 26.65 9.34
C GLY A 328 -19.38 27.44 10.45
N GLU A 329 -20.20 26.79 11.28
CA GLU A 329 -20.91 27.42 12.40
C GLU A 329 -20.19 27.21 13.73
N TRP A 330 -20.11 28.25 14.57
CA TRP A 330 -19.49 28.13 15.90
C TRP A 330 -20.29 27.19 16.80
N ILE A 331 -19.64 26.17 17.33
CA ILE A 331 -20.20 25.25 18.32
C ILE A 331 -19.63 25.57 19.70
N SER A 332 -20.51 25.65 20.71
CA SER A 332 -20.11 25.90 22.08
C SER A 332 -19.72 24.57 22.75
N PRO A 333 -18.48 24.48 23.25
CA PRO A 333 -18.34 24.64 24.68
C PRO A 333 -17.19 25.61 24.96
N GLU A 334 -17.52 26.79 25.47
CA GLU A 334 -16.50 27.61 26.13
C GLU A 334 -15.84 26.78 27.24
N GLY A 335 -14.55 26.52 27.11
CA GLY A 335 -13.70 26.20 28.25
C GLY A 335 -12.78 25.00 28.15
N ASN A 336 -12.93 24.06 27.21
CA ASN A 336 -12.09 22.86 27.20
C ASN A 336 -11.42 22.56 25.85
N GLN A 337 -10.11 22.33 25.93
CA GLN A 337 -9.17 22.00 24.84
C GLN A 337 -9.53 20.73 24.04
N ILE A 338 -10.59 20.02 24.44
CA ILE A 338 -11.02 18.74 23.88
C ILE A 338 -12.51 18.84 23.59
N PHE A 339 -12.88 18.52 22.35
CA PHE A 339 -14.27 18.34 21.96
C PHE A 339 -14.61 16.85 22.13
N GLN A 340 -15.41 16.52 23.14
CA GLN A 340 -15.73 15.13 23.50
C GLN A 340 -17.23 14.87 23.34
N TYR A 341 -17.57 13.80 22.62
CA TYR A 341 -18.91 13.22 22.66
C TYR A 341 -18.87 11.93 23.47
N THR A 342 -19.74 11.82 24.48
CA THR A 342 -19.79 10.63 25.36
C THR A 342 -20.44 9.43 24.67
N ARG A 343 -21.25 9.65 23.62
CA ARG A 343 -21.77 8.64 22.67
C ARG A 343 -22.06 9.32 21.34
N GLY A 344 -21.37 8.94 20.28
CA GLY A 344 -21.56 9.45 18.93
C GLY A 344 -22.95 9.19 18.39
N LYS A 345 -23.56 10.19 17.75
CA LYS A 345 -24.84 10.11 17.05
C LYS A 345 -24.62 10.48 15.60
N ALA A 346 -25.44 9.98 14.67
CA ALA A 346 -25.30 10.34 13.25
C ALA A 346 -25.19 11.87 12.99
N SER A 347 -25.92 12.69 13.75
CA SER A 347 -25.83 14.16 13.69
C SER A 347 -24.49 14.76 14.07
N ASP A 348 -23.57 13.97 14.64
CA ASP A 348 -22.23 14.39 15.02
C ASP A 348 -21.27 14.28 13.82
N SER A 349 -21.64 13.63 12.71
CA SER A 349 -20.84 13.71 11.47
C SER A 349 -20.72 15.14 10.97
N GLY A 350 -19.62 15.46 10.29
CA GLY A 350 -19.41 16.78 9.69
C GLY A 350 -17.96 17.24 9.76
N THR A 351 -17.73 18.46 9.29
CA THR A 351 -16.43 19.09 9.24
C THR A 351 -16.22 19.98 10.45
N TYR A 352 -15.31 19.59 11.35
CA TYR A 352 -14.93 20.34 12.54
C TYR A 352 -13.67 21.16 12.29
N GLN A 353 -13.61 22.37 12.82
CA GLN A 353 -12.42 23.21 12.76
C GLN A 353 -12.21 23.90 14.10
N ALA A 354 -11.03 23.75 14.69
CA ALA A 354 -10.68 24.46 15.91
C ALA A 354 -10.12 25.86 15.58
N PHE A 355 -10.13 26.75 16.56
CA PHE A 355 -9.57 28.09 16.47
C PHE A 355 -8.94 28.44 17.81
N ILE A 356 -7.70 28.93 17.81
CA ILE A 356 -7.13 29.54 18.99
C ILE A 356 -7.53 31.01 19.01
N THR A 357 -8.17 31.43 20.09
CA THR A 357 -8.56 32.83 20.30
C THR A 357 -7.82 33.44 21.48
N GLN A 358 -7.38 34.67 21.34
CA GLN A 358 -6.84 35.50 22.43
C GLN A 358 -7.76 36.71 22.60
N PHE A 359 -8.24 36.94 23.83
CA PHE A 359 -9.24 37.99 24.11
C PHE A 359 -10.45 37.95 23.15
N ASP A 360 -10.91 36.74 22.81
CA ASP A 360 -12.00 36.47 21.86
C ASP A 360 -11.76 36.82 20.38
N GLU A 361 -10.55 37.27 20.03
CA GLU A 361 -10.10 37.42 18.65
C GLU A 361 -9.36 36.17 18.16
N VAL A 362 -9.63 35.73 16.93
CA VAL A 362 -8.92 34.60 16.30
C VAL A 362 -7.48 35.01 16.00
N VAL A 363 -6.52 34.27 16.55
CA VAL A 363 -5.09 34.51 16.29
C VAL A 363 -4.70 33.80 15.00
N SER A 364 -4.47 34.56 13.93
CA SER A 364 -4.24 34.07 12.56
C SER A 364 -2.94 33.27 12.36
N GLU A 365 -2.06 33.19 13.35
CA GLU A 365 -0.83 32.38 13.25
C GLU A 365 -1.04 30.87 13.43
N PHE A 366 -2.26 30.43 13.79
CA PHE A 366 -2.62 29.04 14.06
C PHE A 366 -3.88 28.67 13.30
N GLU A 367 -3.77 28.42 11.99
CA GLU A 367 -4.82 27.69 11.28
C GLU A 367 -4.89 26.28 11.87
N ALA A 368 -6.00 25.95 12.53
CA ALA A 368 -6.16 24.66 13.17
C ALA A 368 -6.52 23.58 12.13
N PRO A 369 -6.27 22.30 12.44
CA PRO A 369 -6.68 21.21 11.57
C PRO A 369 -8.18 21.24 11.32
N ILE A 370 -8.57 20.96 10.07
CA ILE A 370 -9.95 20.56 9.79
C ILE A 370 -10.03 19.08 10.12
N ILE A 371 -11.13 18.67 10.75
CA ILE A 371 -11.38 17.30 11.16
C ILE A 371 -12.68 16.87 10.51
N GLN A 372 -12.63 15.93 9.58
CA GLN A 372 -13.81 15.27 9.03
C GLN A 372 -14.18 14.12 9.96
N LEU A 373 -15.43 14.10 10.42
CA LEU A 373 -15.98 12.99 11.20
C LEU A 373 -17.11 12.36 10.39
N ASP A 374 -16.95 11.11 9.99
CA ASP A 374 -17.96 10.35 9.26
C ASP A 374 -18.51 9.20 10.12
N VAL A 375 -19.79 8.89 9.93
CA VAL A 375 -20.42 7.74 10.60
C VAL A 375 -20.11 6.51 9.76
N GLU A 376 -19.58 5.47 10.40
CA GLU A 376 -19.48 4.15 9.80
C GLU A 376 -20.91 3.59 9.68
N GLU A 377 -21.45 3.62 8.46
CA GLU A 377 -22.76 3.03 8.18
C GLU A 377 -22.65 1.51 8.24
N GLU A 378 -23.17 0.92 9.33
CA GLU A 378 -23.51 -0.51 9.33
C GLU A 378 -24.63 -0.74 8.30
N PRO A 379 -24.51 -1.73 7.40
CA PRO A 379 -25.62 -2.10 6.53
C PRO A 379 -26.77 -2.60 7.40
N SER A 380 -27.82 -1.80 7.50
CA SER A 380 -29.05 -2.18 8.19
C SER A 380 -30.14 -2.46 7.17
N GLY A 381 -30.98 -3.46 7.42
CA GLY A 381 -32.02 -3.93 6.49
C GLY A 381 -31.65 -5.22 5.74
N GLU A 382 -32.66 -5.85 5.13
CA GLU A 382 -32.57 -7.14 4.47
C GLU A 382 -33.23 -7.07 3.07
N LEU A 383 -32.74 -7.92 2.17
CA LEU A 383 -33.37 -8.21 0.88
C LEU A 383 -34.12 -9.53 1.01
N SER A 384 -35.46 -9.50 0.91
CA SER A 384 -36.31 -10.66 1.14
C SER A 384 -37.54 -10.69 0.23
N PHE A 385 -38.24 -11.82 0.19
CA PHE A 385 -39.56 -11.87 -0.44
C PHE A 385 -40.64 -11.40 0.54
N SER A 386 -41.34 -10.30 0.23
CA SER A 386 -42.53 -9.90 0.99
C SER A 386 -43.75 -10.75 0.62
N ASN A 387 -43.81 -11.22 -0.61
CA ASN A 387 -44.89 -12.09 -1.09
C ASN A 387 -44.41 -13.03 -2.21
N ILE A 388 -44.81 -14.30 -2.13
CA ILE A 388 -44.72 -15.26 -3.23
C ILE A 388 -46.07 -15.96 -3.33
N ASN A 389 -46.76 -15.79 -4.46
CA ASN A 389 -47.96 -16.55 -4.74
C ASN A 389 -47.63 -18.05 -4.83
N PRO A 390 -48.24 -18.91 -3.99
CA PRO A 390 -47.97 -20.35 -4.00
C PRO A 390 -48.44 -21.06 -5.28
N TYR A 391 -49.27 -20.41 -6.11
CA TYR A 391 -49.79 -20.99 -7.34
C TYR A 391 -49.46 -20.13 -8.55
N PHE A 392 -48.69 -20.71 -9.48
CA PHE A 392 -48.34 -20.10 -10.76
C PHE A 392 -49.07 -20.83 -11.89
N LEU A 393 -50.22 -20.29 -12.32
CA LEU A 393 -51.15 -20.98 -13.22
C LEU A 393 -50.97 -20.56 -14.68
N PHE A 394 -51.23 -21.50 -15.59
CA PHE A 394 -51.22 -21.28 -17.05
C PHE A 394 -52.62 -21.40 -17.63
N GLN A 395 -52.82 -20.78 -18.80
CA GLN A 395 -54.10 -20.87 -19.50
C GLN A 395 -54.37 -22.32 -19.93
N PRO A 396 -55.62 -22.80 -19.86
CA PRO A 396 -55.96 -24.11 -20.41
C PRO A 396 -55.69 -24.11 -21.91
N TYR A 397 -55.08 -25.18 -22.42
CA TYR A 397 -54.74 -25.34 -23.83
C TYR A 397 -55.33 -26.63 -24.39
N GLN A 398 -55.97 -26.52 -25.54
CA GLN A 398 -56.48 -27.68 -26.28
C GLN A 398 -55.35 -28.25 -27.14
N ILE A 399 -54.99 -29.52 -26.92
CA ILE A 399 -53.94 -30.19 -27.71
C ILE A 399 -54.35 -30.26 -29.18
N THR A 400 -53.50 -29.69 -30.05
CA THR A 400 -53.73 -29.63 -31.51
C THR A 400 -52.78 -30.52 -32.32
N GLY A 401 -51.80 -31.15 -31.66
CA GLY A 401 -50.71 -31.89 -32.33
C GLY A 401 -49.58 -31.00 -32.87
N ASN A 402 -49.66 -29.68 -32.68
CA ASN A 402 -48.62 -28.72 -33.03
C ASN A 402 -47.93 -28.16 -31.78
N LYS A 403 -46.71 -27.63 -31.94
CA LYS A 403 -46.05 -26.88 -30.87
C LYS A 403 -46.83 -25.59 -30.58
N ALA A 404 -46.95 -25.24 -29.31
CA ALA A 404 -47.61 -24.01 -28.90
C ALA A 404 -47.02 -23.45 -27.62
N LEU A 405 -46.98 -22.12 -27.50
CA LEU A 405 -46.58 -21.44 -26.28
C LEU A 405 -47.84 -20.97 -25.54
N VAL A 406 -48.04 -21.49 -24.34
CA VAL A 406 -49.18 -21.23 -23.48
C VAL A 406 -48.80 -20.15 -22.47
N LYS A 407 -49.65 -19.12 -22.42
CA LYS A 407 -49.46 -17.97 -21.53
C LYS A 407 -49.81 -18.30 -20.09
N ARG A 408 -49.30 -17.47 -19.18
CA ARG A 408 -49.79 -17.42 -17.81
C ARG A 408 -51.27 -17.09 -17.79
N LYS A 409 -51.97 -17.62 -16.79
CA LYS A 409 -53.36 -17.30 -16.53
C LYS A 409 -53.49 -15.89 -15.96
N ASP A 410 -52.60 -15.54 -15.03
CA ASP A 410 -52.60 -14.27 -14.33
C ASP A 410 -51.55 -13.32 -14.94
N ALA A 411 -51.91 -12.04 -15.04
CA ALA A 411 -51.05 -11.01 -15.63
C ALA A 411 -49.89 -10.60 -14.68
N THR A 412 -50.05 -10.81 -13.38
CA THR A 412 -49.00 -10.57 -12.38
C THR A 412 -48.31 -11.89 -12.01
N THR A 413 -47.04 -11.83 -11.60
CA THR A 413 -46.33 -13.02 -11.13
C THR A 413 -46.72 -13.41 -9.71
N GLY A 414 -47.26 -12.45 -8.94
CA GLY A 414 -47.50 -12.60 -7.52
C GLY A 414 -46.22 -12.68 -6.68
N ILE A 415 -45.08 -12.24 -7.23
CA ILE A 415 -43.80 -12.14 -6.52
C ILE A 415 -43.55 -10.67 -6.20
N THR A 416 -43.35 -10.38 -4.92
CA THR A 416 -42.96 -9.07 -4.43
C THR A 416 -41.70 -9.20 -3.59
N VAL A 417 -40.72 -8.35 -3.88
CA VAL A 417 -39.42 -8.29 -3.19
C VAL A 417 -39.38 -7.05 -2.31
N SER A 418 -39.07 -7.26 -1.03
CA SER A 418 -38.82 -6.21 -0.05
C SER A 418 -37.32 -5.96 0.03
N ASP A 419 -36.90 -4.75 -0.31
CA ASP A 419 -35.54 -4.29 -0.08
C ASP A 419 -35.58 -3.24 1.02
N THR A 420 -35.20 -3.61 2.23
CA THR A 420 -35.12 -2.69 3.38
C THR A 420 -33.68 -2.22 3.66
N ARG A 421 -32.71 -2.62 2.82
CA ARG A 421 -31.29 -2.25 2.99
C ARG A 421 -31.12 -0.74 2.96
N SER A 422 -30.33 -0.19 3.89
CA SER A 422 -30.01 1.24 3.98
C SER A 422 -29.24 1.72 2.75
N LYS A 423 -28.30 0.90 2.25
CA LYS A 423 -27.66 1.05 0.95
C LYS A 423 -28.36 0.15 -0.07
N LYS A 424 -29.09 0.73 -1.02
CA LYS A 424 -29.73 -0.01 -2.11
C LYS A 424 -28.69 -0.43 -3.13
N GLU A 425 -28.54 -1.73 -3.33
CA GLU A 425 -27.70 -2.32 -4.38
C GLU A 425 -28.58 -3.09 -5.35
N ALA A 426 -28.11 -3.27 -6.58
CA ALA A 426 -28.83 -4.10 -7.53
C ALA A 426 -28.96 -5.55 -7.01
N TRP A 427 -30.05 -6.20 -7.40
CA TRP A 427 -30.34 -7.56 -7.04
C TRP A 427 -30.95 -8.31 -8.22
N GLU A 428 -30.85 -9.64 -8.15
CA GLU A 428 -31.30 -10.55 -9.19
C GLU A 428 -32.28 -11.58 -8.62
N LEU A 429 -33.33 -11.86 -9.39
CA LEU A 429 -34.22 -12.99 -9.15
C LEU A 429 -33.91 -14.08 -10.17
N ARG A 430 -33.73 -15.30 -9.66
CA ARG A 430 -33.46 -16.47 -10.48
C ARG A 430 -34.51 -17.55 -10.23
N ALA A 431 -34.77 -18.36 -11.26
CA ALA A 431 -35.75 -19.43 -11.23
C ALA A 431 -35.15 -20.76 -11.66
N ARG A 432 -35.56 -21.84 -11.00
CA ARG A 432 -35.21 -23.22 -11.37
C ARG A 432 -36.34 -24.20 -11.06
N ILE A 433 -36.28 -25.37 -11.70
CA ILE A 433 -37.15 -26.51 -11.39
C ILE A 433 -36.28 -27.73 -11.09
N GLU A 434 -36.69 -28.57 -10.15
CA GLU A 434 -35.98 -29.82 -9.86
C GLU A 434 -36.51 -30.99 -10.69
N GLU A 435 -37.80 -30.93 -11.06
CA GLU A 435 -38.48 -31.94 -11.85
C GLU A 435 -39.28 -31.28 -12.99
N PRO A 436 -39.38 -31.93 -14.16
CA PRO A 436 -40.22 -31.45 -15.25
C PRO A 436 -41.71 -31.44 -14.88
N LEU A 437 -42.52 -30.80 -15.71
CA LEU A 437 -43.97 -30.79 -15.55
C LEU A 437 -44.52 -32.21 -15.61
N LYS A 438 -45.19 -32.67 -14.56
CA LYS A 438 -45.67 -34.05 -14.42
C LYS A 438 -47.13 -34.10 -14.02
N ASP A 439 -47.86 -35.03 -14.61
CA ASP A 439 -49.18 -35.44 -14.11
C ASP A 439 -48.99 -36.52 -13.03
N GLU A 440 -49.28 -36.19 -11.78
CA GLU A 440 -49.12 -37.12 -10.65
C GLU A 440 -50.03 -38.35 -10.73
N ARG A 441 -51.16 -38.27 -11.47
CA ARG A 441 -52.10 -39.39 -11.59
C ARG A 441 -51.66 -40.38 -12.66
N THR A 442 -51.14 -39.90 -13.78
CA THR A 442 -50.77 -40.77 -14.93
C THR A 442 -49.28 -41.01 -15.07
N GLY A 443 -48.45 -40.25 -14.37
CA GLY A 443 -46.99 -40.29 -14.48
C GLY A 443 -46.44 -39.71 -15.78
N LYS A 444 -47.30 -39.11 -16.63
CA LYS A 444 -46.87 -38.47 -17.87
C LYS A 444 -46.07 -37.20 -17.58
N VAL A 445 -45.02 -36.99 -18.35
CA VAL A 445 -44.09 -35.86 -18.19
C VAL A 445 -44.08 -35.00 -19.45
N LEU A 446 -43.94 -33.69 -19.26
CA LEU A 446 -43.62 -32.71 -20.28
C LEU A 446 -42.20 -32.18 -20.02
N ASP A 447 -41.22 -32.81 -20.64
CA ASP A 447 -39.83 -32.38 -20.57
C ASP A 447 -39.63 -31.05 -21.31
N ASP A 448 -38.74 -30.21 -20.78
CA ASP A 448 -38.37 -28.91 -21.37
C ASP A 448 -39.56 -27.98 -21.68
N ALA A 449 -40.70 -28.22 -21.03
CA ALA A 449 -41.93 -27.50 -21.33
C ALA A 449 -42.03 -26.17 -20.58
N LEU A 450 -41.36 -25.99 -19.45
CA LEU A 450 -41.36 -24.71 -18.74
C LEU A 450 -40.22 -23.84 -19.26
N VAL A 451 -40.55 -22.66 -19.78
CA VAL A 451 -39.58 -21.77 -20.43
C VAL A 451 -39.70 -20.34 -19.90
N TYR A 452 -38.59 -19.62 -19.87
CA TYR A 452 -38.54 -18.17 -19.69
C TYR A 452 -38.35 -17.49 -21.05
N LYS A 453 -39.21 -16.54 -21.38
CA LYS A 453 -39.08 -15.66 -22.54
C LYS A 453 -38.60 -14.28 -22.08
N ASP A 454 -37.40 -13.87 -22.49
CA ASP A 454 -36.86 -12.55 -22.17
C ASP A 454 -37.48 -11.43 -23.03
N GLU A 455 -37.07 -10.19 -22.76
CA GLU A 455 -37.54 -9.00 -23.47
C GLU A 455 -37.17 -8.99 -24.97
N THR A 456 -36.12 -9.71 -25.36
CA THR A 456 -35.70 -9.87 -26.76
C THR A 456 -36.51 -10.94 -27.49
N GLY A 457 -37.33 -11.69 -26.75
CA GLY A 457 -38.13 -12.81 -27.25
C GLY A 457 -37.38 -14.14 -27.30
N LYS A 458 -36.16 -14.21 -26.75
CA LYS A 458 -35.40 -15.46 -26.65
C LYS A 458 -36.03 -16.37 -25.61
N LEU A 459 -36.15 -17.66 -25.95
CA LEU A 459 -36.65 -18.70 -25.06
C LEU A 459 -35.48 -19.45 -24.41
N SER A 460 -35.55 -19.61 -23.09
CA SER A 460 -34.62 -20.42 -22.30
C SER A 460 -35.42 -21.41 -21.46
N ASN A 461 -35.04 -22.68 -21.46
CA ASN A 461 -35.72 -23.70 -20.65
C ASN A 461 -35.39 -23.50 -19.17
N LEU A 462 -36.37 -23.71 -18.30
CA LEU A 462 -36.12 -23.86 -16.87
C LEU A 462 -35.63 -25.28 -16.63
N THR A 463 -34.50 -25.41 -15.94
CA THR A 463 -33.89 -26.68 -15.57
C THR A 463 -33.52 -26.65 -14.08
N SER A 464 -32.73 -27.61 -13.61
CA SER A 464 -32.14 -27.58 -12.26
C SER A 464 -31.12 -26.45 -12.07
N GLU A 465 -30.60 -25.86 -13.16
CA GLU A 465 -29.71 -24.71 -13.12
C GLU A 465 -30.49 -23.41 -12.91
N SER A 466 -29.98 -22.53 -12.03
CA SER A 466 -30.64 -21.27 -11.66
C SER A 466 -30.54 -20.23 -12.78
N LEU A 467 -31.67 -19.97 -13.43
CA LEU A 467 -31.78 -19.06 -14.58
C LEU A 467 -32.15 -17.64 -14.12
N LEU A 468 -31.42 -16.62 -14.58
CA LEU A 468 -31.78 -15.21 -14.34
C LEU A 468 -33.09 -14.86 -15.05
N VAL A 469 -34.07 -14.36 -14.30
CA VAL A 469 -35.42 -14.04 -14.82
C VAL A 469 -35.88 -12.62 -14.49
N TYR A 470 -35.15 -11.91 -13.64
CA TYR A 470 -35.33 -10.49 -13.40
C TYR A 470 -34.08 -9.89 -12.76
N GLN A 471 -33.74 -8.66 -13.13
CA GLN A 471 -32.67 -7.87 -12.52
C GLN A 471 -33.24 -6.51 -12.15
N SER A 472 -33.01 -6.07 -10.91
CA SER A 472 -33.46 -4.77 -10.46
C SER A 472 -32.62 -3.66 -11.09
N GLY A 473 -33.24 -2.52 -11.36
CA GLY A 473 -32.51 -1.29 -11.66
C GLY A 473 -31.74 -0.79 -10.43
N ALA A 474 -30.78 0.11 -10.65
CA ALA A 474 -30.20 0.90 -9.56
C ALA A 474 -31.23 1.96 -9.13
N LEU A 475 -31.64 1.92 -7.86
CA LEU A 475 -32.49 2.88 -7.12
C LEU A 475 -34.01 2.60 -7.10
N GLY A 476 -34.58 2.43 -5.89
CA GLY A 476 -35.65 3.35 -5.48
C GLY A 476 -36.93 2.85 -4.78
N GLU A 477 -37.25 1.55 -4.72
CA GLU A 477 -38.52 1.10 -4.09
C GLU A 477 -38.27 0.13 -2.94
N GLU A 478 -38.94 0.35 -1.80
CA GLU A 478 -38.92 -0.60 -0.67
C GLU A 478 -39.59 -1.93 -1.03
N GLU A 479 -40.56 -1.90 -1.93
CA GLU A 479 -41.31 -3.06 -2.41
C GLU A 479 -41.35 -3.05 -3.93
N THR A 480 -40.78 -4.09 -4.56
CA THR A 480 -40.79 -4.26 -6.01
C THR A 480 -41.67 -5.44 -6.39
N GLU A 481 -42.78 -5.18 -7.11
CA GLU A 481 -43.61 -6.24 -7.69
C GLU A 481 -43.04 -6.69 -9.04
N ILE A 482 -42.71 -7.97 -9.18
CA ILE A 482 -42.18 -8.52 -10.43
C ILE A 482 -43.31 -8.61 -11.46
N LYS A 483 -43.20 -7.85 -12.55
CA LYS A 483 -44.18 -7.83 -13.63
C LYS A 483 -43.53 -8.21 -14.94
N TRP A 484 -44.10 -9.21 -15.60
CA TRP A 484 -43.78 -9.56 -16.98
C TRP A 484 -45.02 -9.32 -17.86
N PRO A 485 -44.85 -8.76 -19.07
CA PRO A 485 -45.90 -8.79 -20.08
C PRO A 485 -46.48 -10.19 -20.28
N GLU A 486 -47.76 -10.29 -20.65
CA GLU A 486 -48.46 -11.59 -20.78
C GLU A 486 -47.75 -12.60 -21.70
N ASP A 487 -46.96 -12.12 -22.66
CA ASP A 487 -46.23 -12.93 -23.63
C ASP A 487 -44.72 -13.03 -23.35
N GLN A 488 -44.24 -12.54 -22.21
CA GLN A 488 -42.84 -12.65 -21.73
C GLN A 488 -42.82 -13.33 -20.36
N GLY A 489 -41.67 -13.65 -19.78
CA GLY A 489 -41.57 -14.31 -18.47
C GLY A 489 -41.73 -15.83 -18.54
N ILE A 490 -42.16 -16.46 -17.45
CA ILE A 490 -42.38 -17.91 -17.40
C ILE A 490 -43.64 -18.32 -18.17
N LEU A 491 -43.49 -19.25 -19.12
CA LEU A 491 -44.52 -19.74 -20.05
C LEU A 491 -44.40 -21.26 -20.21
N VAL A 492 -45.41 -21.91 -20.81
CA VAL A 492 -45.37 -23.36 -21.10
C VAL A 492 -45.29 -23.61 -22.60
N ASN A 493 -44.18 -24.19 -23.05
CA ASN A 493 -43.97 -24.70 -24.39
C ASN A 493 -44.52 -26.12 -24.53
N ILE A 494 -45.69 -26.26 -25.14
CA ILE A 494 -46.35 -27.55 -25.38
C ILE A 494 -45.72 -28.21 -26.62
N PRO A 495 -45.14 -29.41 -26.52
CA PRO A 495 -44.62 -30.13 -27.67
C PRO A 495 -45.75 -30.79 -28.49
N ALA A 496 -45.48 -31.07 -29.77
CA ALA A 496 -46.46 -31.65 -30.71
C ALA A 496 -47.03 -33.01 -30.26
N ASN A 497 -46.26 -33.78 -29.49
CA ASN A 497 -46.63 -35.10 -28.97
C ASN A 497 -47.24 -35.05 -27.56
N ALA A 498 -47.57 -33.86 -27.03
CA ALA A 498 -48.17 -33.73 -25.71
C ALA A 498 -49.52 -34.45 -25.60
N SER A 499 -49.79 -35.04 -24.43
CA SER A 499 -51.09 -35.63 -24.09
C SER A 499 -51.94 -34.65 -23.28
N ALA A 500 -53.25 -34.64 -23.50
CA ALA A 500 -54.17 -33.88 -22.64
C ALA A 500 -54.15 -34.45 -21.21
N SER A 501 -53.71 -33.65 -20.24
CA SER A 501 -53.78 -33.95 -18.81
C SER A 501 -53.54 -32.71 -17.95
N SER A 502 -53.52 -32.89 -16.63
CA SER A 502 -53.14 -31.86 -15.65
C SER A 502 -51.68 -32.08 -15.24
N TYR A 503 -50.81 -31.14 -15.58
CA TYR A 503 -49.39 -31.19 -15.25
C TYR A 503 -49.03 -30.14 -14.21
N GLN A 504 -48.13 -30.47 -13.29
CA GLN A 504 -47.64 -29.57 -12.26
C GLN A 504 -46.15 -29.82 -11.98
N THR A 505 -45.48 -28.80 -11.45
CA THR A 505 -44.13 -28.89 -10.89
C THR A 505 -43.94 -27.76 -9.86
N LYS A 506 -42.79 -27.73 -9.18
CA LYS A 506 -42.39 -26.66 -8.27
C LYS A 506 -41.32 -25.79 -8.93
N ILE A 507 -41.56 -24.49 -8.91
CA ILE A 507 -40.55 -23.49 -9.28
C ILE A 507 -39.92 -22.98 -7.98
N TYR A 508 -38.59 -23.00 -7.93
CA TYR A 508 -37.81 -22.43 -6.84
C TYR A 508 -37.28 -21.07 -7.28
N TRP A 509 -37.36 -20.10 -6.37
CA TRP A 509 -36.93 -18.72 -6.59
C TRP A 509 -35.73 -18.42 -5.70
N ASP A 510 -34.65 -17.97 -6.31
CA ASP A 510 -33.43 -17.55 -5.60
C ASP A 510 -33.29 -16.03 -5.74
N LEU A 511 -33.06 -15.34 -4.62
CA LEU A 511 -32.87 -13.89 -4.55
C LEU A 511 -31.43 -13.60 -4.10
N ALA A 512 -30.70 -12.80 -4.86
CA ALA A 512 -29.30 -12.50 -4.57
C ALA A 512 -28.93 -11.03 -4.84
N SER A 513 -28.08 -10.46 -3.99
CA SER A 513 -27.40 -9.19 -4.27
C SER A 513 -26.33 -9.39 -5.33
N THR A 514 -26.13 -8.40 -6.20
CA THR A 514 -24.97 -8.38 -7.11
C THR A 514 -23.79 -7.71 -6.40
N PRO A 515 -22.64 -8.39 -6.21
CA PRO A 515 -21.44 -7.72 -5.70
C PRO A 515 -20.96 -6.64 -6.67
N ASP A 516 -20.45 -5.53 -6.12
CA ASP A 516 -19.73 -4.49 -6.87
C ASP A 516 -18.50 -5.06 -7.63
#